data_AF-A0A5C3PUW4-F1
#
_entry.id   AF-A0A5C3PUW4-F1
#
_cell.length_a   1.000
_cell.length_b   1.000
_cell.length_c   1.000
_cell.angle_alpha   90.00
_cell.angle_beta   90.00
_cell.angle_gamma   90.00
#
_symmetry.space_group_name_H-M   'P 1'
#
loop_
_entity.id
_entity.type
_entity.pdbx_description
1 polymer ?
#
loop_
_entity_poly.entity_id
_entity_poly.type
_entity_poly.pdbx_seq_one_letter_code
_entity_poly.pdbx_strand_id
1 'polypeptide(L)'
;MNQVPEDETFAVIRMDPVAMVRHLNDPEALRAAQALSTRSYLVYLHCHNPLPVWGSKPWHGFNIFPIGPSLRMADENECLTPDMCTPIFPNNSHPEGRLPVRTEPQFPFGNCFFWSVANMDIRVCPRAEGFDRDKATLLPT
;
A
#
# COMPACT_ATOMS: atom_id res chain seq x y z
N MET A 1 6.78 -11.77 -20.31
CA MET A 1 5.54 -11.87 -19.50
C MET A 1 5.59 -10.76 -18.48
N ASN A 2 4.61 -9.85 -18.45
CA ASN A 2 4.59 -8.78 -17.44
C ASN A 2 4.43 -9.42 -16.07
N GLN A 3 5.43 -9.27 -15.20
CA GLN A 3 5.37 -9.73 -13.83
C GLN A 3 4.28 -8.95 -13.07
N VAL A 4 3.54 -9.63 -12.21
CA VAL A 4 2.48 -9.04 -11.36
C VAL A 4 2.98 -9.02 -9.91
N PRO A 5 2.74 -8.00 -9.08
CA PRO A 5 3.06 -8.11 -7.65
C PRO A 5 2.35 -9.31 -7.03
N GLU A 6 3.01 -10.02 -6.11
CA GLU A 6 2.36 -11.08 -5.34
C GLU A 6 1.41 -10.44 -4.32
N ASP A 7 0.25 -11.06 -4.12
CA ASP A 7 -0.62 -10.75 -3.00
C ASP A 7 0.01 -11.23 -1.68
N GLU A 8 -0.55 -10.76 -0.58
CA GLU A 8 -0.08 -11.04 0.78
C GLU A 8 1.36 -10.59 1.06
N THR A 9 1.84 -9.58 0.31
CA THR A 9 3.20 -9.05 0.41
C THR A 9 3.23 -7.59 0.85
N PHE A 10 4.28 -7.21 1.59
CA PHE A 10 4.57 -5.81 1.86
C PHE A 10 5.28 -5.17 0.67
N ALA A 11 4.85 -3.96 0.32
CA ALA A 11 5.38 -3.21 -0.82
C ALA A 11 5.57 -1.73 -0.49
N VAL A 12 6.48 -1.10 -1.22
CA VAL A 12 6.61 0.36 -1.26
C VAL A 12 5.97 0.86 -2.55
N ILE A 13 4.94 1.69 -2.41
CA ILE A 13 4.28 2.33 -3.54
C ILE A 13 4.61 3.82 -3.59
N ARG A 14 4.57 4.37 -4.79
CA ARG A 14 4.67 5.82 -5.02
C ARG A 14 3.65 6.20 -6.08
N MET A 15 2.85 7.21 -5.78
CA MET A 15 1.86 7.72 -6.74
C MET A 15 2.53 8.32 -7.97
N ASP A 16 1.91 8.13 -9.14
CA ASP A 16 2.27 8.81 -10.38
C ASP A 16 1.10 9.73 -10.79
N PRO A 17 1.04 10.96 -10.24
CA PRO A 17 -0.09 11.85 -10.44
C PRO A 17 -0.24 12.25 -11.90
N VAL A 18 0.87 12.33 -12.64
CA VAL A 18 0.86 12.67 -14.06
C VAL A 18 0.22 11.53 -14.86
N ALA A 19 0.62 10.27 -14.63
CA ALA A 19 -0.02 9.14 -15.30
C ALA A 19 -1.51 9.02 -14.96
N MET A 20 -1.89 9.36 -13.72
CA MET A 20 -3.29 9.36 -13.30
C MET A 20 -4.17 10.35 -14.08
N VAL A 21 -3.67 11.54 -14.44
CA VAL A 21 -4.49 12.57 -15.10
C VAL A 21 -4.24 12.73 -16.59
N ARG A 22 -3.13 12.19 -17.13
CA ARG A 22 -2.72 12.40 -18.53
C ARG A 22 -3.82 12.04 -19.54
N HIS A 23 -4.57 10.98 -19.28
CA HIS A 23 -5.62 10.50 -20.16
C HIS A 23 -6.87 11.41 -20.22
N LEU A 24 -7.01 12.34 -19.27
CA LEU A 24 -8.12 13.30 -19.23
C LEU A 24 -7.95 14.43 -20.25
N ASN A 25 -6.75 14.62 -20.81
CA ASN A 25 -6.39 15.72 -21.70
C ASN A 25 -6.72 17.12 -21.12
N ASP A 26 -6.63 17.26 -19.80
CA ASP A 26 -6.88 18.51 -19.08
C ASP A 26 -5.54 19.19 -18.70
N PRO A 27 -5.22 20.35 -19.30
CA PRO A 27 -3.99 21.08 -19.00
C PRO A 27 -3.89 21.56 -17.55
N GLU A 28 -5.01 21.89 -16.90
CA GLU A 28 -5.02 22.34 -15.51
C GLU A 28 -4.71 21.18 -14.57
N ALA A 29 -5.40 20.06 -14.74
CA ALA A 29 -5.11 18.84 -13.99
C ALA A 29 -3.67 18.37 -14.18
N LEU A 30 -3.14 18.44 -15.41
CA LEU A 30 -1.76 18.06 -15.71
C LEU A 30 -0.75 18.97 -14.99
N ARG A 31 -0.96 20.29 -15.02
CA ARG A 31 -0.09 21.25 -14.33
C ARG A 31 -0.13 21.04 -12.82
N ALA A 32 -1.31 20.81 -12.25
CA ALA A 32 -1.46 20.51 -10.83
C ALA A 32 -0.75 19.20 -10.46
N ALA A 33 -0.92 18.14 -11.25
CA ALA A 33 -0.26 16.86 -11.05
C ALA A 33 1.27 16.96 -11.11
N GLN A 34 1.82 17.77 -12.02
CA GLN A 34 3.26 18.02 -12.12
C GLN A 34 3.81 18.80 -10.92
N ALA A 35 3.00 19.64 -10.28
CA ALA A 35 3.39 20.39 -9.09
C ALA A 35 3.37 19.56 -7.80
N LEU A 36 2.78 18.35 -7.81
CA LEU A 36 2.71 17.50 -6.63
C LEU A 36 4.06 16.84 -6.31
N SER A 37 4.53 17.04 -5.07
CA SER A 37 5.66 16.29 -4.53
C SER A 37 5.19 14.90 -4.08
N THR A 38 5.48 13.88 -4.89
CA THR A 38 5.14 12.49 -4.55
C THR A 38 6.01 11.95 -3.41
N ARG A 39 5.44 11.08 -2.58
CA ARG A 39 6.15 10.38 -1.50
C ARG A 39 6.02 8.86 -1.68
N SER A 40 6.93 8.13 -1.06
CA SER A 40 6.85 6.67 -0.96
C SER A 40 6.01 6.29 0.26
N TYR A 41 5.15 5.31 0.09
CA TYR A 41 4.26 4.79 1.13
C TYR A 41 4.47 3.30 1.28
N LEU A 42 4.46 2.84 2.53
CA LEU A 42 4.53 1.42 2.85
C LEU A 42 3.11 0.87 2.92
N VAL A 43 2.88 -0.25 2.24
CA VAL A 43 1.57 -0.88 2.16
C VAL A 43 1.69 -2.39 2.27
N TYR A 44 0.62 -3.04 2.65
CA TYR A 44 0.43 -4.48 2.51
C TYR A 44 -0.58 -4.74 1.39
N LEU A 45 -0.20 -5.55 0.40
CA LEU A 45 -1.03 -5.95 -0.71
C LEU A 45 -1.94 -7.09 -0.24
N HIS A 46 -3.21 -6.81 0.07
CA HIS A 46 -4.11 -7.81 0.65
C HIS A 46 -4.68 -8.75 -0.40
N CYS A 47 -5.43 -8.22 -1.35
CA CYS A 47 -6.11 -9.01 -2.36
C CYS A 47 -5.86 -8.41 -3.74
N HIS A 48 -5.45 -9.24 -4.68
CA HIS A 48 -5.44 -8.87 -6.09
C HIS A 48 -6.88 -8.86 -6.61
N ASN A 49 -7.31 -7.71 -7.16
CA ASN A 49 -8.63 -7.49 -7.72
C ASN A 49 -8.54 -7.40 -9.26
N PRO A 50 -8.40 -8.54 -9.97
CA PRO A 50 -8.26 -8.54 -11.41
C PRO A 50 -9.58 -8.14 -12.08
N LEU A 51 -9.55 -7.09 -12.90
CA LEU A 51 -10.64 -6.87 -13.86
C LEU A 51 -10.51 -7.82 -15.05
N PRO A 52 -11.64 -8.27 -15.65
CA PRO A 52 -11.66 -9.13 -16.84
C PRO A 52 -11.31 -8.30 -18.09
N VAL A 53 -10.08 -7.79 -18.16
CA VAL A 53 -9.56 -7.08 -19.33
C VAL A 53 -8.89 -8.09 -20.24
N TRP A 54 -9.40 -8.23 -21.46
CA TRP A 54 -8.80 -9.05 -22.50
C TRP A 54 -7.59 -8.32 -23.10
N GLY A 55 -6.43 -9.00 -23.19
CA GLY A 55 -5.19 -8.45 -23.74
C GLY A 55 -4.16 -8.02 -22.70
N SER A 56 -3.22 -7.16 -23.11
CA SER A 56 -2.16 -6.65 -22.22
C SER A 56 -2.75 -5.79 -21.11
N LYS A 57 -2.53 -6.17 -19.85
CA LYS A 57 -3.00 -5.39 -18.70
C LYS A 57 -2.10 -4.17 -18.48
N PRO A 58 -2.62 -2.94 -18.63
CA PRO A 58 -1.82 -1.73 -18.41
C PRO A 58 -1.57 -1.46 -16.92
N TRP A 59 -2.30 -2.14 -16.02
CA TRP A 59 -2.19 -2.00 -14.58
C TRP A 59 -2.76 -3.24 -13.87
N HIS A 60 -2.41 -3.39 -12.59
CA HIS A 60 -2.87 -4.45 -11.69
C HIS A 60 -3.64 -3.84 -10.52
N GLY A 61 -4.88 -4.29 -10.29
CA GLY A 61 -5.74 -3.75 -9.23
C GLY A 61 -5.52 -4.49 -7.92
N PHE A 62 -5.38 -3.78 -6.80
CA PHE A 62 -5.22 -4.39 -5.47
C PHE A 62 -6.06 -3.65 -4.44
N ASN A 63 -6.58 -4.40 -3.47
CA ASN A 63 -6.96 -3.85 -2.18
C ASN A 63 -5.74 -3.88 -1.27
N ILE A 64 -5.40 -2.75 -0.63
CA ILE A 64 -4.19 -2.61 0.19
C ILE A 64 -4.51 -2.06 1.56
N PHE A 65 -3.69 -2.40 2.55
CA PHE A 65 -3.67 -1.77 3.87
C PHE A 65 -2.46 -0.84 4.00
N PRO A 66 -2.65 0.45 4.35
CA PRO A 66 -1.54 1.35 4.65
C PRO A 66 -0.79 0.92 5.91
N ILE A 67 0.54 1.06 5.88
CA ILE A 67 1.42 0.85 7.03
C ILE A 67 1.95 2.20 7.51
N GLY A 68 1.62 2.55 8.76
CA GLY A 68 2.04 3.80 9.37
C GLY A 68 3.18 3.64 10.37
N PRO A 69 4.07 4.64 10.52
CA PRO A 69 5.10 4.68 11.56
C PRO A 69 4.57 5.12 12.95
N SER A 70 3.25 5.33 13.05
CA SER A 70 2.53 5.76 14.25
C SER A 70 1.12 5.19 14.23
N LEU A 71 0.41 5.32 15.35
CA LEU A 71 -1.03 5.16 15.37
C LEU A 71 -1.68 6.18 14.41
N ARG A 72 -2.79 5.79 13.81
CA ARG A 72 -3.60 6.68 12.97
C ARG A 72 -4.31 7.70 13.86
N MET A 73 -4.58 8.90 13.32
CA MET A 73 -5.52 9.82 13.95
C MET A 73 -6.94 9.24 13.95
N ALA A 74 -7.74 9.61 14.94
CA ALA A 74 -9.16 9.26 14.98
C ALA A 74 -9.90 9.86 13.78
N ASP A 75 -10.91 9.15 13.29
CA ASP A 75 -11.85 9.63 12.28
C ASP A 75 -13.26 9.19 12.70
N GLU A 76 -14.00 10.12 13.30
CA GLU A 76 -15.33 9.83 13.84
C GLU A 76 -16.34 9.46 12.75
N ASN A 77 -16.18 9.98 11.53
CA ASN A 77 -17.11 9.70 10.43
C ASN A 77 -17.01 8.23 9.98
N GLU A 78 -15.82 7.67 10.06
CA GLU A 78 -15.50 6.29 9.70
C GLU A 78 -15.41 5.38 10.94
N CYS A 79 -15.79 5.89 12.12
CA CYS A 79 -15.69 5.21 13.41
C CYS A 79 -14.28 4.64 13.70
N LEU A 80 -13.23 5.35 13.28
CA LEU A 80 -11.83 4.94 13.45
C LEU A 80 -11.23 5.54 14.70
N THR A 81 -10.65 4.69 15.54
CA THR A 81 -9.88 5.12 16.71
C THR A 81 -8.41 4.67 16.62
N PRO A 82 -7.46 5.39 17.24
CA PRO A 82 -6.04 5.06 17.15
C PRO A 82 -5.70 3.65 17.61
N ASP A 83 -6.44 3.11 18.58
CA ASP A 83 -6.30 1.77 19.13
C ASP A 83 -6.78 0.65 18.20
N MET A 84 -7.35 0.98 17.03
CA MET A 84 -7.72 0.00 15.99
C MET A 84 -6.54 -0.42 15.11
N CYS A 85 -5.35 0.17 15.29
CA CYS A 85 -4.14 -0.20 14.59
C CYS A 85 -3.52 -1.49 15.17
N THR A 86 -2.83 -2.30 14.37
CA THR A 86 -2.13 -3.49 14.89
C THR A 86 -0.62 -3.31 14.73
N PRO A 87 0.19 -3.46 15.78
CA PRO A 87 1.64 -3.30 15.65
C PRO A 87 2.25 -4.41 14.78
N ILE A 88 3.37 -4.11 14.13
CA ILE A 88 4.15 -5.08 13.33
C ILE A 88 5.48 -5.31 14.04
N PHE A 89 5.78 -6.56 14.38
CA PHE A 89 7.00 -6.94 15.07
C PHE A 89 8.23 -6.48 14.26
N PRO A 90 9.22 -5.79 14.87
CA PRO A 90 9.54 -5.78 16.30
C PRO A 90 8.85 -4.72 17.15
N ASN A 91 7.91 -3.96 16.60
CA ASN A 91 7.09 -3.05 17.41
C ASN A 91 6.20 -3.85 18.35
N ASN A 92 6.38 -3.67 19.66
CA ASN A 92 5.55 -4.30 20.70
C ASN A 92 4.74 -3.25 21.49
N SER A 93 4.77 -1.98 21.06
CA SER A 93 4.12 -0.87 21.74
C SER A 93 2.74 -0.64 21.14
N HIS A 94 1.69 -1.02 21.88
CA HIS A 94 0.31 -0.66 21.56
C HIS A 94 -0.43 -0.26 22.84
N PRO A 95 -1.21 0.84 22.86
CA PRO A 95 -1.89 1.33 24.05
C PRO A 95 -2.77 0.27 24.74
N GLU A 96 -3.53 -0.48 23.94
CA GLU A 96 -4.43 -1.55 24.41
C GLU A 96 -3.78 -2.95 24.43
N GLY A 97 -2.45 -3.03 24.33
CA GLY A 97 -1.72 -4.31 24.43
C GLY A 97 -1.97 -5.31 23.30
N ARG A 98 -2.42 -4.87 22.11
CA ARG A 98 -2.59 -5.73 20.93
C ARG A 98 -1.28 -6.46 20.60
N LEU A 99 -1.39 -7.76 20.34
CA LEU A 99 -0.24 -8.57 19.93
C LEU A 99 0.25 -8.14 18.54
N PRO A 100 1.57 -8.05 18.35
CA PRO A 100 2.14 -7.66 17.08
C PRO A 100 2.07 -8.77 16.05
N VAL A 101 1.80 -8.36 14.81
CA VAL A 101 1.88 -9.23 13.64
C VAL A 101 3.33 -9.55 13.37
N ARG A 102 3.63 -10.83 13.19
CA ARG A 102 4.95 -11.30 12.77
C ARG A 102 4.98 -11.41 11.25
N THR A 103 6.15 -11.22 10.68
CA THR A 103 6.40 -11.32 9.24
C THR A 103 7.57 -12.24 8.98
N GLU A 104 7.65 -12.76 7.76
CA GLU A 104 8.80 -13.54 7.29
C GLU A 104 9.33 -12.95 5.97
N PRO A 105 10.61 -12.52 5.91
CA PRO A 105 11.53 -12.30 7.05
C PRO A 105 11.01 -11.23 8.04
N GLN A 106 11.70 -11.07 9.18
CA GLN A 106 11.33 -10.06 10.18
C GLN A 106 11.22 -8.66 9.55
N PHE A 107 10.17 -7.94 9.92
CA PHE A 107 9.90 -6.62 9.38
C PHE A 107 11.06 -5.65 9.65
N PRO A 108 11.48 -4.86 8.65
CA PRO A 108 12.70 -4.04 8.77
C PRO A 108 12.54 -2.81 9.67
N PHE A 109 11.31 -2.41 10.04
CA PHE A 109 11.03 -1.19 10.79
C PHE A 109 10.41 -1.49 12.16
N GLY A 110 10.94 -0.87 13.22
CA GLY A 110 10.55 -1.16 14.60
C GLY A 110 9.41 -0.32 15.18
N ASN A 111 8.78 0.54 14.38
CA ASN A 111 7.72 1.45 14.81
C ASN A 111 6.50 1.41 13.89
N CYS A 112 6.29 0.32 13.16
CA CYS A 112 5.22 0.21 12.18
C CYS A 112 3.95 -0.41 12.74
N PHE A 113 2.82 0.01 12.16
CA PHE A 113 1.48 -0.45 12.46
C PHE A 113 0.68 -0.70 11.19
N PHE A 114 -0.10 -1.77 11.16
CA PHE A 114 -1.22 -1.94 10.24
C PHE A 114 -2.33 -0.96 10.58
N TRP A 115 -2.74 -0.16 9.61
CA TRP A 115 -3.95 0.65 9.72
C TRP A 115 -5.14 -0.16 9.18
N SER A 116 -5.54 -1.19 9.93
CA SER A 116 -6.39 -2.31 9.51
C SER A 116 -7.80 -1.96 9.03
N VAL A 117 -8.29 -0.74 9.25
CA VAL A 117 -9.64 -0.31 8.83
C VAL A 117 -9.56 0.74 7.71
N ALA A 118 -8.35 1.03 7.23
CA ALA A 118 -8.10 2.05 6.20
C ALA A 118 -7.72 1.42 4.87
N ASN A 119 -8.39 0.34 4.49
CA ASN A 119 -8.09 -0.31 3.23
C ASN A 119 -8.45 0.61 2.05
N MET A 120 -7.70 0.49 0.96
CA MET A 120 -7.95 1.29 -0.24
C MET A 120 -7.67 0.48 -1.49
N ASP A 121 -8.43 0.77 -2.55
CA ASP A 121 -8.20 0.16 -3.85
C ASP A 121 -7.22 1.01 -4.65
N ILE A 122 -6.18 0.35 -5.17
CA ILE A 122 -5.16 0.98 -6.01
C ILE A 122 -5.02 0.26 -7.34
N ARG A 123 -4.46 0.99 -8.32
CA ARG A 123 -4.00 0.44 -9.59
C ARG A 123 -2.50 0.62 -9.69
N VAL A 124 -1.78 -0.48 -9.78
CA VAL A 124 -0.32 -0.51 -9.87
C VAL A 124 0.08 -0.64 -11.33
N CYS A 125 0.75 0.37 -11.86
CA CYS A 125 1.33 0.31 -13.20
C CYS A 125 2.64 -0.48 -13.16
N PRO A 126 2.83 -1.50 -14.02
CA PRO A 126 4.10 -2.20 -14.12
C PRO A 126 5.18 -1.26 -14.63
N ARG A 127 6.39 -1.37 -14.08
CA ARG A 127 7.57 -0.66 -14.58
C ARG A 127 8.31 -1.51 -15.60
N ALA A 128 9.13 -0.88 -16.44
CA ALA A 128 9.94 -1.58 -17.43
C ALA A 128 10.93 -2.56 -16.77
N GLU A 129 11.43 -2.22 -15.59
CA GLU A 129 12.37 -3.05 -14.82
C GLU A 129 11.69 -4.23 -14.09
N GLY A 130 10.35 -4.32 -14.10
CA GLY A 130 9.60 -5.34 -13.37
C GLY A 130 9.42 -5.01 -11.88
N PHE A 131 9.14 -6.04 -11.08
CA PHE A 131 8.97 -5.93 -9.63
C PHE A 131 10.06 -6.73 -8.92
N ASP A 132 10.76 -6.10 -7.98
CA ASP A 132 11.73 -6.80 -7.12
C ASP A 132 10.98 -7.65 -6.09
N ARG A 133 11.19 -8.97 -6.14
CA ARG A 133 10.57 -9.95 -5.23
C ARG A 133 11.60 -10.66 -4.34
N ASP A 134 12.89 -10.49 -4.59
CA ASP A 134 13.93 -11.34 -3.98
C ASP A 134 14.03 -11.15 -2.47
N LYS A 135 13.47 -10.04 -1.96
CA LYS A 135 13.47 -9.66 -0.54
C LYS A 135 12.10 -9.24 -0.01
N ALA A 136 11.02 -9.72 -0.64
CA ALA A 136 9.67 -9.40 -0.20
C ALA A 136 9.46 -9.89 1.24
N THR A 137 8.82 -9.05 2.06
CA THR A 137 8.36 -9.44 3.39
C THR A 137 6.91 -9.91 3.28
N LEU A 138 6.59 -11.00 3.95
CA LEU A 138 5.31 -11.70 3.86
C LEU A 138 4.68 -11.85 5.25
N LEU A 139 3.37 -12.11 5.30
CA LEU A 139 2.78 -12.70 6.50
C LEU A 139 3.05 -14.22 6.55
N PRO A 140 3.28 -14.81 7.72
CA PRO A 140 3.42 -16.26 7.86
C PRO A 140 2.16 -16.97 7.39
N THR A 141 2.34 -18.07 6.66
CA THR A 141 1.25 -18.94 6.17
C THR A 141 0.82 -19.96 7.21
#